data_AF-Q0HV38-F1
#
_entry.id   AF-Q0HV38-F1
#
_cell.length_a   1.000
_cell.length_b   1.000
_cell.length_c   1.000
_cell.angle_alpha   90.00
_cell.angle_beta   90.00
_cell.angle_gamma   90.00
#
_symmetry.space_group_name_H-M   'P 1'
#
loop_
_entity.id
_entity.type
_entity.pdbx_description
1 polymer ?
#
loop_
_entity_poly.entity_id
_entity_poly.type
_entity_poly.pdbx_seq_one_letter_code
_entity_poly.pdbx_strand_id
1 'polypeptide(L)'
;MKLTHVFKTAALPLAFALLSFNAAAVSPPHPTGLNAPMISIASFNHKTYAEQEATKMFPAPEASMVQHILTLPKLENEDDYMVEIQIGQTQLVDCNKHGLNGELKELSVKGWGYSYYQVSEVSEGPSTMMACFEMAKKEAFVRIPGELKMRYDSRLPKVFYLPEGTELRFRTWKVDSTYHYAK
;
A
#
# COMPACT_ATOMS: atom_id res chain seq x y z
N MET A 1 34.18 35.11 -62.42
CA MET A 1 32.72 35.26 -62.25
C MET A 1 32.41 35.19 -60.76
N LYS A 2 31.65 36.16 -60.25
CA LYS A 2 31.31 36.36 -58.83
C LYS A 2 30.59 35.14 -58.24
N LEU A 3 30.80 34.83 -56.95
CA LEU A 3 29.78 35.03 -55.91
C LEU A 3 30.32 34.68 -54.51
N THR A 4 30.31 35.69 -53.65
CA THR A 4 30.39 35.64 -52.20
C THR A 4 29.11 35.06 -51.60
N HIS A 5 29.21 34.17 -50.60
CA HIS A 5 28.17 34.02 -49.58
C HIS A 5 28.79 33.77 -48.20
N VAL A 6 28.66 34.78 -47.35
CA VAL A 6 28.94 34.76 -45.92
C VAL A 6 27.68 34.22 -45.22
N PHE A 7 27.77 33.07 -44.57
CA PHE A 7 26.71 32.57 -43.68
C PHE A 7 27.07 32.92 -42.22
N LYS A 8 26.22 33.74 -41.59
CA LYS A 8 26.28 34.06 -40.17
C LYS A 8 25.67 32.89 -39.37
N THR A 9 26.44 32.32 -38.45
CA THR A 9 25.97 31.38 -37.44
C THR A 9 25.22 32.12 -36.32
N ALA A 10 23.93 31.83 -36.14
CA ALA A 10 23.19 32.21 -34.96
C ALA A 10 23.25 31.06 -33.95
N ALA A 11 23.84 31.30 -32.78
CA ALA A 11 23.85 30.35 -31.67
C ALA A 11 22.54 30.47 -30.87
N LEU A 12 21.82 29.37 -30.73
CA LEU A 12 20.66 29.24 -29.85
C LEU A 12 21.10 28.52 -28.57
N PRO A 13 20.90 29.07 -27.36
CA PRO A 13 21.27 28.37 -26.14
C PRO A 13 20.19 27.33 -25.81
N LEU A 14 20.59 26.05 -25.78
CA LEU A 14 19.76 24.95 -25.28
C LEU A 14 19.78 25.00 -23.75
N ALA A 15 18.73 25.54 -23.13
CA ALA A 15 18.54 25.44 -21.68
C ALA A 15 18.00 24.03 -21.34
N PHE A 16 18.90 23.14 -20.90
CA PHE A 16 18.51 21.86 -20.32
C PHE A 16 18.00 22.10 -18.89
N ALA A 17 16.68 22.12 -18.71
CA ALA A 17 16.07 22.07 -17.39
C ALA A 17 16.21 20.63 -16.85
N LEU A 18 17.11 20.45 -15.88
CA LEU A 18 17.22 19.21 -15.11
C LEU A 18 16.00 19.09 -14.18
N LEU A 19 14.99 18.36 -14.61
CA LEU A 19 13.94 17.87 -13.72
C LEU A 19 14.53 16.73 -12.88
N SER A 20 14.82 17.02 -11.62
CA SER A 20 15.13 16.03 -10.60
C SER A 20 13.87 15.22 -10.28
N PHE A 21 13.72 14.07 -10.93
CA PHE A 21 12.76 13.07 -10.48
C PHE A 21 13.27 12.47 -9.17
N ASN A 22 12.67 12.86 -8.05
CA ASN A 22 12.77 12.11 -6.80
C ASN A 22 11.97 10.81 -6.96
N ALA A 23 12.62 9.76 -7.50
CA ALA A 23 12.04 8.43 -7.52
C ALA A 23 12.14 7.83 -6.10
N ALA A 24 11.04 7.84 -5.35
CA ALA A 24 10.90 6.93 -4.23
C ALA A 24 10.89 5.50 -4.80
N ALA A 25 11.93 4.73 -4.49
CA ALA A 25 12.07 3.35 -4.94
C ALA A 25 11.05 2.46 -4.22
N VAL A 26 9.80 2.46 -4.72
CA VAL A 26 8.81 1.45 -4.34
C VAL A 26 9.09 0.24 -5.21
N SER A 27 9.58 -0.83 -4.60
CA SER A 27 9.75 -2.13 -5.26
C SER A 27 8.46 -2.50 -6.01
N PRO A 28 8.52 -2.93 -7.28
CA PRO A 28 7.35 -3.42 -8.00
C PRO A 28 6.68 -4.55 -7.19
N PRO A 29 5.34 -4.65 -7.16
CA PRO A 29 4.66 -5.78 -6.55
C PRO A 29 5.13 -7.06 -7.25
N HIS A 30 6.07 -7.78 -6.63
CA HIS A 30 6.57 -9.04 -7.16
C HIS A 30 5.48 -10.10 -6.95
N PRO A 31 5.00 -10.79 -8.00
CA PRO A 31 3.99 -11.83 -7.85
C PRO A 31 4.61 -13.06 -7.19
N THR A 32 4.59 -13.12 -5.86
CA THR A 32 4.93 -14.32 -5.09
C THR A 32 3.72 -15.25 -5.05
N GLY A 33 3.59 -16.09 -6.08
CA GLY A 33 2.64 -17.21 -6.12
C GLY A 33 1.99 -17.39 -7.49
N LEU A 34 1.99 -18.62 -7.98
CA LEU A 34 1.25 -19.02 -9.16
C LEU A 34 -0.25 -18.68 -8.97
N ASN A 35 -0.80 -17.78 -9.80
CA ASN A 35 -2.22 -17.43 -9.91
C ASN A 35 -2.85 -16.53 -8.82
N ALA A 36 -2.11 -15.61 -8.21
CA ALA A 36 -2.72 -14.54 -7.41
C ALA A 36 -3.29 -13.42 -8.32
N PRO A 37 -4.48 -12.84 -8.01
CA PRO A 37 -5.00 -11.71 -8.77
C PRO A 37 -4.09 -10.48 -8.60
N MET A 38 -3.83 -9.78 -9.72
CA MET A 38 -3.00 -8.56 -9.73
C MET A 38 -3.80 -7.38 -9.16
N ILE A 39 -3.76 -7.21 -7.85
CA ILE A 39 -4.37 -6.06 -7.16
C ILE A 39 -3.56 -4.80 -7.47
N SER A 40 -4.23 -3.76 -7.96
CA SER A 40 -3.61 -2.46 -8.20
C SER A 40 -3.57 -1.66 -6.90
N ILE A 41 -2.44 -0.99 -6.65
CA ILE A 41 -2.19 -0.23 -5.42
C ILE A 41 -1.94 1.22 -5.79
N ALA A 42 -2.62 2.14 -5.12
CA ALA A 42 -2.31 3.57 -5.16
C ALA A 42 -2.18 4.09 -3.72
N SER A 43 -1.27 5.05 -3.51
CA SER A 43 -1.07 5.67 -2.20
C SER A 43 -0.91 7.19 -2.33
N PHE A 44 -1.56 7.94 -1.45
CA PHE A 44 -1.55 9.41 -1.46
C PHE A 44 -1.42 9.96 -0.04
N ASN A 45 -0.50 10.90 0.17
CA ASN A 45 -0.48 11.72 1.39
C ASN A 45 -1.25 13.03 1.14
N HIS A 46 -1.40 13.85 2.18
CA HIS A 46 -2.09 15.15 2.08
C HIS A 46 -1.54 16.09 1.00
N LYS A 47 -0.23 16.05 0.71
CA LYS A 47 0.41 16.93 -0.28
C LYS A 47 0.28 16.44 -1.72
N THR A 48 0.24 15.11 -1.90
CA THR A 48 0.17 14.46 -3.22
C THR A 48 -1.22 13.97 -3.55
N TYR A 49 -2.22 14.28 -2.71
CA TYR A 49 -3.59 13.84 -2.90
C TYR A 49 -4.13 14.36 -4.23
N ALA A 50 -4.63 13.42 -5.02
CA ALA A 50 -5.34 13.69 -6.25
C ALA A 50 -6.68 12.98 -6.15
N GLU A 51 -7.76 13.74 -6.32
CA GLU A 51 -9.11 13.17 -6.33
C GLU A 51 -9.25 12.21 -7.53
N GLN A 52 -9.76 11.01 -7.27
CA GLN A 52 -10.03 10.01 -8.31
C GLN A 52 -11.53 9.77 -8.39
N GLU A 53 -12.09 9.69 -9.59
CA GLU A 53 -13.54 9.48 -9.78
C GLU A 53 -14.09 8.26 -9.02
N ALA A 54 -13.30 7.19 -8.93
CA ALA A 54 -13.68 5.96 -8.24
C ALA A 54 -13.67 6.05 -6.71
N THR A 55 -13.01 7.06 -6.13
CA THR A 55 -12.82 7.22 -4.68
C THR A 55 -13.15 8.62 -4.15
N LYS A 56 -13.74 9.50 -4.97
CA LYS A 56 -14.10 10.88 -4.60
C LYS A 56 -15.03 11.02 -3.40
N MET A 57 -15.79 9.98 -3.08
CA MET A 57 -16.67 9.95 -1.91
C MET A 57 -15.92 9.74 -0.59
N PHE A 58 -14.70 9.21 -0.64
CA PHE A 58 -13.86 9.01 0.54
C PHE A 58 -13.18 10.33 0.93
N PRO A 59 -12.97 10.60 2.23
CA PRO A 59 -12.33 11.83 2.67
C PRO A 59 -10.87 11.93 2.17
N ALA A 60 -10.37 13.13 1.94
CA ALA A 60 -8.95 13.32 1.68
C ALA A 60 -8.12 12.93 2.93
N PRO A 61 -6.89 12.39 2.77
CA PRO A 61 -6.03 12.07 3.90
C PRO A 61 -5.62 13.33 4.67
N GLU A 62 -5.66 13.26 6.00
CA GLU A 62 -5.14 14.30 6.89
C GLU A 62 -3.61 14.45 6.78
N ALA A 63 -3.05 15.54 7.31
CA ALA A 63 -1.64 15.89 7.14
C ALA A 63 -0.64 14.82 7.61
N SER A 64 -0.98 14.01 8.61
CA SER A 64 -0.15 12.92 9.16
C SER A 64 -0.55 11.53 8.67
N MET A 65 -1.46 11.45 7.70
CA MET A 65 -2.04 10.21 7.21
C MET A 65 -1.70 9.98 5.74
N VAL A 66 -1.60 8.71 5.37
CA VAL A 66 -1.46 8.22 4.01
C VAL A 66 -2.68 7.39 3.69
N GLN A 67 -3.37 7.76 2.61
CA GLN A 67 -4.44 6.98 2.03
C GLN A 67 -3.84 5.89 1.14
N HIS A 68 -4.18 4.64 1.41
CA HIS A 68 -3.85 3.49 0.57
C HIS A 68 -5.13 2.93 -0.05
N ILE A 69 -5.11 2.71 -1.37
CA ILE A 69 -6.24 2.24 -2.15
C ILE A 69 -5.85 0.93 -2.83
N LEU A 70 -6.58 -0.13 -2.53
CA LEU A 70 -6.46 -1.43 -3.18
C LEU A 70 -7.62 -1.60 -4.15
N THR A 71 -7.31 -1.68 -5.45
CA THR A 71 -8.29 -1.97 -6.50
C THR A 71 -8.14 -3.42 -6.93
N LEU A 72 -9.19 -4.18 -6.66
CA LEU A 72 -9.25 -5.62 -6.92
C LEU A 72 -9.70 -5.85 -8.38
N PRO A 73 -8.97 -6.63 -9.18
CA PRO A 73 -9.44 -7.01 -10.51
C PRO A 73 -10.70 -7.88 -10.40
N LYS A 74 -11.62 -7.73 -11.34
CA LYS A 74 -12.81 -8.58 -11.40
C LYS A 74 -12.45 -10.04 -11.65
N LEU A 75 -13.02 -10.94 -10.88
CA LEU A 75 -12.89 -12.40 -11.07
C LEU A 75 -14.26 -13.01 -11.41
N GLU A 76 -14.26 -14.22 -11.98
CA GLU A 76 -15.51 -14.93 -12.29
C GLU A 76 -16.20 -15.47 -11.03
N ASN A 77 -15.44 -16.06 -10.10
CA ASN A 77 -15.95 -16.67 -8.87
C ASN A 77 -15.38 -15.98 -7.62
N GLU A 78 -15.73 -14.71 -7.39
CA GLU A 78 -15.20 -13.92 -6.26
C GLU A 78 -15.52 -14.52 -4.89
N ASP A 79 -16.60 -15.30 -4.77
CA ASP A 79 -17.01 -15.96 -3.52
C ASP A 79 -16.00 -16.99 -3.01
N ASP A 80 -15.15 -17.53 -3.89
CA ASP A 80 -14.07 -18.45 -3.52
C ASP A 80 -12.83 -17.72 -3.00
N TYR A 81 -12.84 -16.38 -3.01
CA TYR A 81 -11.68 -15.55 -2.67
C TYR A 81 -11.93 -14.68 -1.44
N MET A 82 -10.87 -14.49 -0.67
CA MET A 82 -10.82 -13.54 0.44
C MET A 82 -9.56 -12.70 0.36
N VAL A 83 -9.59 -11.49 0.90
CA VAL A 83 -8.41 -10.64 1.05
C VAL A 83 -8.09 -10.56 2.54
N GLU A 84 -6.84 -10.83 2.91
CA GLU A 84 -6.33 -10.58 4.25
C GLU A 84 -5.37 -9.41 4.23
N ILE A 85 -5.55 -8.50 5.16
CA ILE A 85 -4.76 -7.29 5.34
C ILE A 85 -4.01 -7.37 6.67
N GLN A 86 -2.75 -6.96 6.65
CA GLN A 86 -1.93 -6.74 7.83
C GLN A 86 -1.32 -5.34 7.77
N ILE A 87 -1.31 -4.68 8.92
CA ILE A 87 -0.78 -3.33 9.08
C ILE A 87 0.37 -3.38 10.08
N GLY A 88 1.44 -2.66 9.80
CA GLY A 88 2.66 -2.73 10.58
C GLY A 88 3.76 -1.84 10.03
N GLN A 89 4.98 -2.11 10.46
CA GLN A 89 6.18 -1.41 10.02
C GLN A 89 7.30 -2.42 9.80
N THR A 90 8.08 -2.23 8.75
CA THR A 90 9.30 -2.99 8.55
C THR A 90 10.43 -2.39 9.39
N GLN A 91 10.96 -3.19 10.33
CA GLN A 91 11.96 -2.76 11.31
C GLN A 91 13.10 -3.78 11.42
N LEU A 92 14.29 -3.32 11.81
CA LEU A 92 15.42 -4.18 12.18
C LEU A 92 15.23 -4.71 13.60
N VAL A 93 14.85 -5.98 13.72
CA VAL A 93 14.55 -6.65 14.98
C VAL A 93 15.61 -7.69 15.36
N ASP A 94 15.72 -7.95 16.65
CA ASP A 94 16.54 -9.03 17.21
C ASP A 94 15.81 -10.39 17.17
N CYS A 95 16.20 -11.32 18.04
CA CYS A 95 15.57 -12.63 18.15
C CYS A 95 14.18 -12.61 18.81
N ASN A 96 13.80 -11.51 19.45
CA ASN A 96 12.54 -11.40 20.15
C ASN A 96 11.36 -11.29 19.18
N LYS A 97 10.18 -11.72 19.66
CA LYS A 97 8.92 -11.46 18.96
C LYS A 97 8.45 -10.08 19.35
N HIS A 98 8.45 -9.15 18.40
CA HIS A 98 7.97 -7.80 18.59
C HIS A 98 6.54 -7.67 18.06
N GLY A 99 5.74 -6.84 18.73
CA GLY A 99 4.47 -6.33 18.26
C GLY A 99 4.48 -4.81 18.26
N LEU A 100 3.55 -4.22 17.53
CA LEU A 100 3.19 -2.80 17.66
C LEU A 100 1.86 -2.70 18.40
N ASN A 101 1.60 -1.54 18.98
CA ASN A 101 0.28 -1.15 19.45
C ASN A 101 -0.40 -0.31 18.37
N GLY A 102 -1.71 -0.49 18.20
CA GLY A 102 -2.53 0.23 17.24
C GLY A 102 -3.87 -0.48 17.06
N GLU A 103 -4.88 0.25 16.57
CA GLU A 103 -6.23 -0.28 16.38
C GLU A 103 -6.71 0.02 14.97
N LEU A 104 -7.12 -1.03 14.23
CA LEU A 104 -7.75 -0.88 12.94
C LEU A 104 -9.26 -0.72 13.12
N LYS A 105 -9.79 0.45 12.73
CA LYS A 105 -11.21 0.77 12.81
C LYS A 105 -11.84 0.74 11.44
N GLU A 106 -13.00 0.10 11.34
CA GLU A 106 -13.89 0.26 10.19
C GLU A 106 -14.80 1.47 10.42
N LEU A 107 -14.80 2.40 9.47
CA LEU A 107 -15.55 3.65 9.51
C LEU A 107 -16.42 3.75 8.26
N SER A 108 -17.58 4.41 8.39
CA SER A 108 -18.51 4.58 7.27
C SER A 108 -18.38 5.96 6.63
N VAL A 109 -18.44 5.98 5.30
CA VAL A 109 -18.59 7.21 4.51
C VAL A 109 -20.03 7.70 4.65
N LYS A 110 -20.20 8.83 5.36
CA LYS A 110 -21.51 9.43 5.64
C LYS A 110 -22.30 9.67 4.34
N GLY A 111 -23.51 9.12 4.28
CA GLY A 111 -24.43 9.29 3.15
C GLY A 111 -24.23 8.31 1.98
N TRP A 112 -23.17 7.50 1.99
CA TRP A 112 -22.88 6.54 0.91
C TRP A 112 -23.05 5.08 1.33
N GLY A 113 -22.91 4.78 2.63
CA GLY A 113 -22.98 3.41 3.15
C GLY A 113 -21.74 2.56 2.82
N TYR A 114 -20.67 3.16 2.28
CA TYR A 114 -19.39 2.50 2.09
C TYR A 114 -18.55 2.54 3.35
N SER A 115 -17.68 1.55 3.50
CA SER A 115 -16.72 1.49 4.59
C SER A 115 -15.31 1.83 4.12
N TYR A 116 -14.53 2.44 4.99
CA TYR A 116 -13.08 2.57 4.88
C TYR A 116 -12.45 2.16 6.22
N TYR A 117 -11.14 1.96 6.20
CA TYR A 117 -10.42 1.52 7.39
C TYR A 117 -9.40 2.56 7.81
N GLN A 118 -9.20 2.74 9.11
CA GLN A 118 -8.25 3.72 9.63
C GLN A 118 -7.49 3.16 10.82
N VAL A 119 -6.20 3.49 10.88
CA VAL A 119 -5.38 3.39 12.10
C VAL A 119 -4.99 4.81 12.48
N SER A 120 -5.39 5.25 13.67
CA SER A 120 -5.13 6.64 14.11
C SER A 120 -3.69 6.84 14.56
N GLU A 121 -3.11 5.84 15.21
CA GLU A 121 -1.76 5.88 15.76
C GLU A 121 -1.16 4.48 15.82
N VAL A 122 0.17 4.41 15.72
CA VAL A 122 0.95 3.18 15.88
C VAL A 122 2.12 3.50 16.81
N SER A 123 2.32 2.68 17.82
CA SER A 123 3.41 2.84 18.80
C SER A 123 4.09 1.51 19.11
N GLU A 124 5.21 1.55 19.83
CA GLU A 124 5.90 0.33 20.26
C GLU A 124 4.98 -0.55 21.11
N GLY A 125 4.96 -1.83 20.80
CA GLY A 125 4.12 -2.83 21.44
C GLY A 125 4.91 -3.80 22.30
N PRO A 126 4.27 -4.91 22.72
CA PRO A 126 4.92 -5.90 23.55
C PRO A 126 6.06 -6.60 22.80
N SER A 127 7.11 -6.96 23.53
CA SER A 127 8.20 -7.80 23.04
C SER A 127 8.53 -8.91 24.04
N THR A 128 9.01 -10.04 23.54
CA THR A 128 9.54 -11.11 24.41
C THR A 128 10.88 -10.70 25.02
N MET A 129 11.31 -11.40 26.08
CA MET A 129 12.57 -11.12 26.79
C MET A 129 13.55 -12.30 26.69
N MET A 130 13.76 -12.83 25.49
CA MET A 130 14.77 -13.86 25.25
C MET A 130 16.16 -13.21 25.17
N ALA A 131 17.17 -13.94 25.65
CA ALA A 131 18.56 -13.54 25.52
C ALA A 131 19.04 -13.75 24.07
N CYS A 132 19.26 -12.66 23.33
CA CYS A 132 19.79 -12.71 21.97
C CYS A 132 21.32 -12.54 21.99
N PHE A 133 22.06 -13.65 22.04
CA PHE A 133 23.53 -13.63 22.00
C PHE A 133 24.04 -13.56 20.56
N GLU A 134 24.86 -12.55 20.24
CA GLU A 134 25.62 -12.45 18.96
C GLU A 134 24.79 -12.66 17.69
N MET A 135 23.51 -12.26 17.70
CA MET A 135 22.66 -12.33 16.52
C MET A 135 22.58 -10.96 15.85
N ALA A 136 22.92 -10.90 14.56
CA ALA A 136 22.67 -9.72 13.75
C ALA A 136 21.17 -9.42 13.70
N LYS A 137 20.81 -8.14 13.79
CA LYS A 137 19.42 -7.71 13.59
C LYS A 137 18.98 -8.04 12.17
N LYS A 138 17.74 -8.52 12.04
CA LYS A 138 17.13 -8.86 10.76
C LYS A 138 15.96 -7.94 10.48
N GLU A 139 15.73 -7.64 9.21
CA GLU A 139 14.55 -6.91 8.78
C GLU A 139 13.32 -7.81 8.93
N ALA A 140 12.30 -7.31 9.63
CA ALA A 140 11.04 -8.01 9.82
C ALA A 140 9.87 -7.04 9.85
N PHE A 141 8.72 -7.49 9.36
CA PHE A 141 7.47 -6.76 9.46
C PHE A 141 6.84 -6.95 10.84
N VAL A 142 6.90 -5.92 11.68
CA VAL A 142 6.28 -5.87 13.01
C VAL A 142 4.88 -5.30 12.86
N ARG A 143 3.87 -6.03 13.33
CA ARG A 143 2.45 -5.71 13.07
C ARG A 143 1.72 -5.21 14.31
N ILE A 144 0.66 -4.43 14.09
CA ILE A 144 -0.33 -4.14 15.13
C ILE A 144 -1.19 -5.40 15.41
N PRO A 145 -1.92 -5.44 16.54
CA PRO A 145 -2.82 -6.55 16.86
C PRO A 145 -4.02 -6.55 15.91
N GLY A 146 -4.63 -7.72 15.75
CA GLY A 146 -5.75 -7.92 14.84
C GLY A 146 -5.33 -8.30 13.42
N GLU A 147 -6.29 -8.86 12.71
CA GLU A 147 -6.17 -9.30 11.32
C GLU A 147 -7.49 -8.93 10.64
N LEU A 148 -7.43 -8.30 9.47
CA LEU A 148 -8.65 -8.00 8.71
C LEU A 148 -8.73 -8.96 7.53
N LYS A 149 -9.66 -9.91 7.61
CA LYS A 149 -9.99 -10.82 6.52
C LYS A 149 -11.38 -10.49 6.00
N MET A 150 -11.46 -10.09 4.73
CA MET A 150 -12.70 -9.66 4.08
C MET A 150 -12.98 -10.46 2.82
N ARG A 151 -14.24 -10.52 2.41
CA ARG A 151 -14.64 -11.12 1.13
C ARG A 151 -14.02 -10.36 -0.03
N TYR A 152 -13.65 -11.09 -1.07
CA TYR A 152 -13.26 -10.48 -2.32
C TYR A 152 -14.48 -9.80 -2.95
N ASP A 153 -14.35 -8.51 -3.27
CA ASP A 153 -15.40 -7.74 -3.94
C ASP A 153 -14.73 -6.67 -4.81
N SER A 154 -14.68 -6.90 -6.12
CA SER A 154 -14.03 -6.02 -7.09
C SER A 154 -14.83 -4.77 -7.44
N ARG A 155 -16.11 -4.69 -7.02
CA ARG A 155 -16.99 -3.56 -7.35
C ARG A 155 -16.58 -2.27 -6.63
N LEU A 156 -15.91 -2.40 -5.50
CA LEU A 156 -15.50 -1.27 -4.67
C LEU A 156 -14.03 -1.38 -4.24
N PRO A 157 -13.23 -0.32 -4.40
CA PRO A 157 -11.87 -0.28 -3.91
C PRO A 157 -11.85 -0.38 -2.38
N LYS A 158 -10.78 -0.95 -1.82
CA LYS A 158 -10.56 -1.01 -0.37
C LYS A 158 -9.66 0.15 0.02
N VAL A 159 -10.16 1.04 0.87
CA VAL A 159 -9.49 2.30 1.24
C VAL A 159 -9.05 2.24 2.70
N PHE A 160 -7.77 2.54 2.94
CA PHE A 160 -7.13 2.55 4.25
C PHE A 160 -6.46 3.89 4.50
N TYR A 161 -6.55 4.41 5.72
CA TYR A 161 -5.81 5.60 6.16
C TYR A 161 -4.87 5.18 7.29
N LEU A 162 -3.57 5.29 7.04
CA LEU A 162 -2.53 4.86 7.97
C LEU A 162 -1.62 6.04 8.31
N PRO A 163 -1.04 6.11 9.52
CA PRO A 163 -0.07 7.14 9.86
C PRO A 163 1.17 7.01 8.98
N GLU A 164 1.85 8.13 8.71
CA GLU A 164 3.13 8.10 7.99
C GLU A 164 4.12 7.10 8.59
N GLY A 165 4.87 6.40 7.74
CA GLY A 165 5.81 5.35 8.15
C GLY A 165 5.15 4.00 8.51
N THR A 166 3.82 3.91 8.46
CA THR A 166 3.09 2.65 8.58
C THR A 166 2.85 2.04 7.20
N GLU A 167 2.98 0.72 7.12
CA GLU A 167 2.87 -0.06 5.91
C GLU A 167 1.64 -0.96 5.94
N LEU A 168 1.05 -1.16 4.76
CA LEU A 168 -0.01 -2.12 4.52
C LEU A 168 0.54 -3.24 3.65
N ARG A 169 0.42 -4.49 4.13
CA ARG A 169 0.62 -5.68 3.28
C ARG A 169 -0.66 -6.50 3.23
N PHE A 170 -0.85 -7.19 2.11
CA PHE A 170 -2.03 -8.00 1.91
C PHE A 170 -1.68 -9.31 1.21
N ARG A 171 -2.57 -10.28 1.33
CA ARG A 171 -2.56 -11.49 0.51
C ARG A 171 -3.97 -11.90 0.15
N THR A 172 -4.10 -12.59 -0.97
CA THR A 172 -5.36 -13.18 -1.40
C THR A 172 -5.39 -14.65 -1.00
N TRP A 173 -6.50 -15.08 -0.43
CA TRP A 173 -6.83 -16.48 -0.18
C TRP A 173 -7.78 -16.97 -1.25
N LYS A 174 -7.61 -18.23 -1.65
CA LYS A 174 -8.52 -18.94 -2.52
C LYS A 174 -8.95 -20.24 -1.86
N VAL A 175 -10.23 -20.57 -1.94
CA VAL A 175 -10.73 -21.89 -1.57
C VAL A 175 -10.20 -22.92 -2.55
N ASP A 176 -9.57 -23.98 -2.04
CA ASP A 176 -8.99 -25.08 -2.84
C ASP A 176 -9.73 -26.42 -2.64
N SER A 177 -10.68 -26.46 -1.70
CA SER A 177 -11.42 -27.67 -1.34
C SER A 177 -12.91 -27.51 -1.58
N THR A 178 -13.59 -28.62 -1.87
CA THR A 178 -15.06 -28.65 -1.94
C THR A 178 -15.69 -28.80 -0.56
N TYR A 179 -16.99 -28.55 -0.45
CA TYR A 179 -17.74 -28.82 0.77
C TYR A 179 -17.80 -30.33 1.08
N HIS A 180 -17.72 -30.66 2.37
CA HIS A 180 -17.92 -32.00 2.89
C HIS A 180 -19.15 -32.02 3.80
N TYR A 181 -19.97 -33.06 3.69
CA TYR A 181 -21.10 -33.26 4.61
C TYR A 181 -20.62 -34.00 5.86
N ALA A 182 -20.93 -33.47 7.04
CA ALA A 182 -20.85 -34.20 8.31
C ALA A 182 -22.28 -34.64 8.68
N LYS A 183 -22.63 -35.88 8.38
CA LYS A 183 -23.91 -36.50 8.76
C LYS A 183 -23.65 -37.66 9.69
#